data_AF-A0A3N0DJA3-F1
#
_entry.id   AF-A0A3N0DJA3-F1
#
_cell.length_a   1.000
_cell.length_b   1.000
_cell.length_c   1.000
_cell.angle_alpha   90.00
_cell.angle_beta   90.00
_cell.angle_gamma   90.00
#
_symmetry.space_group_name_H-M   'P 1'
#
loop_
_entity.id
_entity.type
_entity.pdbx_description
1 polymer ?
#
loop_
_entity_poly.entity_id
_entity_poly.type
_entity_poly.pdbx_seq_one_letter_code
_entity_poly.pdbx_strand_id
1 'polypeptide(L)'
;MTLSRTLAAAGAAVLISTALAGCGSSDKSSDDKSGDATTLTKAQFQEQANKLCGDLNDDVEKIGADLGPDSSDAEVKAVITQLVARNTKLISDIDELKVPADLKTEVDSMLDSLRAAGEEFSAVGSVDDLNALDVDHGVFAESDQKAKDLGLDTCAS
;
A
#
# COMPACT_ATOMS: atom_id res chain seq x y z
N MET A 1 -31.14 44.01 4.88
CA MET A 1 -30.55 44.04 6.24
C MET A 1 -29.12 43.59 6.11
N THR A 2 -28.20 44.52 6.31
CA THR A 2 -26.75 44.38 6.42
C THR A 2 -26.37 43.57 7.65
N LEU A 3 -25.28 42.78 7.58
CA LEU A 3 -24.31 42.44 8.65
C LEU A 3 -23.32 41.43 8.01
N SER A 4 -22.18 41.85 7.48
CA SER A 4 -20.92 42.23 8.15
C SER A 4 -19.89 41.10 8.09
N ARG A 5 -18.77 41.42 7.42
CA ARG A 5 -17.54 40.64 7.29
C ARG A 5 -16.79 40.60 8.62
N THR A 6 -16.15 39.48 8.94
CA THR A 6 -15.05 39.45 9.91
C THR A 6 -13.89 38.61 9.35
N LEU A 7 -12.77 39.29 9.13
CA LEU A 7 -11.44 38.77 8.81
C LEU A 7 -10.66 38.55 10.12
N ALA A 8 -9.93 37.43 10.23
CA ALA A 8 -8.69 37.26 11.02
C ALA A 8 -8.04 35.94 10.53
N ALA A 9 -6.93 35.88 9.79
CA ALA A 9 -5.58 36.43 9.90
C ALA A 9 -4.67 35.71 10.93
N ALA A 10 -3.48 35.32 10.44
CA ALA A 10 -2.28 34.78 11.11
C ALA A 10 -2.36 33.32 11.60
N GLY A 11 -1.42 32.41 11.34
CA GLY A 11 -0.08 32.50 10.74
C GLY A 11 0.86 31.57 11.52
N ALA A 12 1.50 30.61 10.84
CA ALA A 12 2.77 29.99 11.24
C ALA A 12 3.24 29.02 10.12
N ALA A 13 4.04 29.53 9.20
CA ALA A 13 4.85 28.72 8.30
C ALA A 13 6.08 28.22 9.07
N VAL A 14 6.18 26.92 9.33
CA VAL A 14 7.39 26.29 9.85
C VAL A 14 8.18 25.74 8.66
N LEU A 15 9.19 26.49 8.23
CA LEU A 15 10.22 26.06 7.31
C LEU A 15 11.21 25.16 8.08
N ILE A 16 11.25 23.86 7.78
CA ILE A 16 12.35 22.99 8.20
C ILE A 16 13.31 22.87 7.03
N SER A 17 14.45 23.56 7.16
CA SER A 17 15.62 23.42 6.29
C SER A 17 16.79 22.90 7.13
N THR A 18 17.15 21.65 6.91
CA THR A 18 18.43 21.05 7.36
C THR A 18 18.81 19.99 6.32
N ALA A 19 19.62 20.34 5.31
CA ALA A 19 21.08 20.40 5.33
C ALA A 19 21.73 19.07 4.91
N LEU A 20 21.76 18.82 3.60
CA LEU A 20 22.70 17.87 2.96
C LEU A 20 23.97 18.64 2.60
N ALA A 21 24.86 18.81 3.58
CA ALA A 21 26.25 19.22 3.35
C ALA A 21 27.16 18.17 4.00
N GLY A 22 27.72 17.31 3.16
CA GLY A 22 28.64 16.24 3.55
C GLY A 22 29.63 15.92 2.43
N CYS A 23 30.25 16.96 1.86
CA CYS A 23 31.48 16.84 1.10
C CYS A 23 32.63 17.31 2.00
N GLY A 24 33.50 16.40 2.42
CA GLY A 24 34.55 16.66 3.40
C GLY A 24 35.67 15.62 3.37
N SER A 25 36.56 15.79 2.41
CA SER A 25 38.02 15.56 2.46
C SER A 25 38.58 14.29 3.14
N SER A 26 38.99 13.35 2.28
CA SER A 26 40.26 12.60 2.29
C SER A 26 40.94 12.29 3.63
N ASP A 27 40.79 11.05 4.10
CA ASP A 27 41.90 10.28 4.67
C ASP A 27 41.73 8.78 4.36
N LYS A 28 42.84 8.16 3.94
CA LYS A 28 42.93 6.75 3.56
C LYS A 28 42.87 5.89 4.83
N SER A 29 41.88 5.00 4.90
CA SER A 29 42.06 3.67 5.45
C SER A 29 41.06 2.72 4.81
N SER A 30 41.61 1.73 4.12
CA SER A 30 40.91 0.60 3.52
C SER A 30 40.21 -0.20 4.61
N ASP A 31 38.90 -0.36 4.49
CA ASP A 31 38.18 -1.54 4.99
C ASP A 31 36.90 -1.69 4.15
N ASP A 32 36.77 -2.86 3.56
CA ASP A 32 35.64 -3.37 2.78
C ASP A 32 34.28 -3.04 3.41
N LYS A 33 33.48 -2.20 2.73
CA LYS A 33 32.02 -2.21 2.87
C LYS A 33 31.40 -2.18 1.49
N SER A 34 31.21 -3.38 0.95
CA SER A 34 30.20 -3.65 -0.06
C SER A 34 28.90 -2.98 0.41
N GLY A 35 28.26 -2.21 -0.48
CA GLY A 35 27.17 -1.28 -0.17
C GLY A 35 25.93 -1.98 0.39
N ASP A 36 25.95 -2.27 1.68
CA ASP A 36 24.79 -2.67 2.47
C ASP A 36 23.80 -1.52 2.44
N ALA A 37 22.82 -1.70 1.57
CA ALA A 37 21.71 -0.79 1.44
C ALA A 37 20.93 -0.92 2.77
N THR A 38 21.18 -0.03 3.74
CA THR A 38 20.66 -0.13 5.12
C THR A 38 19.17 -0.50 5.18
N THR A 39 18.86 -1.52 5.98
CA THR A 39 17.49 -1.95 6.31
C THR A 39 16.64 -0.77 6.77
N LEU A 40 15.36 -0.76 6.42
CA LEU A 40 14.46 0.30 6.87
C LEU A 40 14.25 0.21 8.38
N THR A 41 13.91 1.34 9.01
CA THR A 41 13.27 1.31 10.33
C THR A 41 11.80 0.90 10.19
N LYS A 42 11.16 0.46 11.28
CA LYS A 42 9.72 0.17 11.31
C LYS A 42 8.87 1.30 10.73
N ALA A 43 9.12 2.54 11.16
CA ALA A 43 8.37 3.70 10.69
C ALA A 43 8.56 3.94 9.18
N GLN A 44 9.78 3.82 8.66
CA GLN A 44 10.06 3.98 7.23
C GLN A 44 9.47 2.86 6.37
N PHE A 45 9.43 1.63 6.89
CA PHE A 45 8.74 0.52 6.24
C PHE A 45 7.23 0.79 6.19
N GLN A 46 6.62 1.14 7.32
CA GLN A 46 5.19 1.44 7.40
C GLN A 46 4.79 2.58 6.45
N GLU A 47 5.58 3.66 6.39
CA GLU A 47 5.33 4.78 5.49
C GLU A 47 5.38 4.34 4.01
N GLN A 48 6.40 3.59 3.61
CA GLN A 48 6.55 3.14 2.22
C GLN A 48 5.49 2.10 1.83
N ALA A 49 5.20 1.13 2.69
CA ALA A 49 4.18 0.12 2.46
C ALA A 49 2.78 0.76 2.36
N ASN A 50 2.42 1.65 3.29
CA ASN A 50 1.14 2.37 3.22
C ASN A 50 1.03 3.23 1.96
N LYS A 51 2.13 3.83 1.50
CA LYS A 51 2.13 4.55 0.23
C LYS A 51 1.84 3.62 -0.95
N LEU A 52 2.46 2.44 -1.01
CA LEU A 52 2.20 1.46 -2.06
C LEU A 52 0.74 0.98 -2.04
N CYS A 53 0.17 0.78 -0.86
CA CYS A 53 -1.24 0.43 -0.71
C CYS A 53 -2.18 1.57 -1.10
N GLY A 54 -1.82 2.82 -0.80
CA GLY A 54 -2.56 3.99 -1.31
C GLY A 54 -2.55 4.05 -2.83
N ASP A 55 -1.39 3.82 -3.45
CA ASP A 55 -1.27 3.75 -4.91
C ASP A 55 -2.10 2.58 -5.50
N LEU A 56 -2.21 1.44 -4.78
CA LEU A 56 -3.12 0.34 -5.15
C LEU A 56 -4.58 0.79 -5.08
N ASN A 57 -5.01 1.40 -3.98
CA ASN A 57 -6.41 1.81 -3.78
C ASN A 57 -6.86 2.77 -4.89
N ASP A 58 -6.01 3.75 -5.23
CA ASP A 58 -6.24 4.66 -6.34
C ASP A 58 -6.39 3.92 -7.70
N ASP A 59 -5.69 2.80 -7.89
CA ASP A 59 -5.79 2.01 -9.10
C ASP A 59 -7.01 1.07 -9.08
N VAL A 60 -7.38 0.51 -7.93
CA VAL A 60 -8.60 -0.28 -7.74
C VAL A 60 -9.83 0.55 -8.09
N GLU A 61 -9.91 1.79 -7.58
CA GLU A 61 -10.99 2.71 -7.91
C GLU A 61 -11.09 2.97 -9.42
N LYS A 62 -9.95 3.20 -10.10
CA LYS A 62 -9.92 3.44 -11.55
C LYS A 62 -10.28 2.20 -12.36
N ILE A 63 -9.76 1.03 -11.98
CA ILE A 63 -9.99 -0.25 -12.67
C ILE A 63 -11.45 -0.67 -12.54
N GLY A 64 -12.05 -0.46 -11.37
CA GLY A 64 -13.44 -0.80 -11.09
C GLY A 64 -14.46 0.24 -11.55
N ALA A 65 -14.04 1.46 -11.92
CA ALA A 65 -14.93 2.58 -12.23
C ALA A 65 -15.93 2.30 -13.37
N ASP A 66 -15.55 1.42 -14.30
CA ASP A 66 -16.37 1.07 -15.47
C ASP A 66 -17.32 -0.12 -15.20
N LEU A 67 -17.21 -0.79 -14.04
CA LEU A 67 -18.17 -1.83 -13.66
C LEU A 67 -19.47 -1.19 -13.17
N GLY A 68 -20.59 -1.71 -13.68
CA GLY A 68 -21.93 -1.30 -13.30
C GLY A 68 -22.89 -2.48 -13.24
N PRO A 69 -24.16 -2.23 -12.90
CA PRO A 69 -25.19 -3.28 -12.78
C PRO A 69 -25.43 -4.08 -14.07
N ASP A 70 -25.10 -3.49 -15.22
CA ASP A 70 -25.30 -4.09 -16.54
C ASP A 70 -23.99 -4.68 -17.13
N SER A 71 -22.90 -4.72 -16.36
CA SER A 71 -21.64 -5.31 -16.81
C SER A 71 -21.81 -6.80 -17.12
N SER A 72 -21.17 -7.24 -18.19
CA SER A 72 -21.10 -8.64 -18.58
C SER A 72 -20.08 -9.41 -17.75
N ASP A 73 -20.23 -10.73 -17.68
CA ASP A 73 -19.23 -11.61 -17.05
C ASP A 73 -17.83 -11.44 -17.65
N ALA A 74 -17.75 -11.14 -18.94
CA ALA A 74 -16.47 -10.88 -19.61
C ALA A 74 -15.80 -9.60 -19.10
N GLU A 75 -16.57 -8.53 -18.87
CA GLU A 75 -16.07 -7.28 -18.29
C GLU A 75 -15.65 -7.49 -16.83
N VAL A 76 -16.46 -8.19 -16.03
CA VAL A 76 -16.10 -8.55 -14.65
C VAL A 76 -14.79 -9.32 -14.63
N LYS A 77 -14.68 -10.40 -15.41
CA LYS A 77 -13.47 -11.22 -15.47
C LYS A 77 -12.23 -10.42 -15.88
N ALA A 78 -12.38 -9.51 -16.84
CA ALA A 78 -11.29 -8.64 -17.28
C ALA A 78 -10.83 -7.67 -16.16
N VAL A 79 -11.77 -7.13 -15.40
CA VAL A 79 -11.49 -6.26 -14.24
C VAL A 79 -10.82 -7.06 -13.12
N ILE A 80 -11.38 -8.22 -12.73
CA ILE A 80 -10.77 -9.10 -11.71
C ILE A 80 -9.33 -9.46 -12.08
N THR A 81 -9.08 -9.81 -13.35
CA THR A 81 -7.73 -10.12 -13.84
C THR A 81 -6.76 -8.95 -13.63
N GLN A 82 -7.19 -7.71 -13.90
CA GLN A 82 -6.38 -6.51 -13.69
C GLN A 82 -6.12 -6.25 -12.19
N LEU A 83 -7.15 -6.39 -11.35
CA LEU A 83 -7.04 -6.23 -9.91
C LEU A 83 -6.07 -7.25 -9.29
N VAL A 84 -6.19 -8.53 -9.66
CA VAL A 84 -5.27 -9.60 -9.21
C VAL A 84 -3.83 -9.31 -9.65
N ALA A 85 -3.63 -8.87 -10.89
CA ALA A 85 -2.31 -8.51 -11.39
C ALA A 85 -1.72 -7.32 -10.62
N ARG A 86 -2.53 -6.31 -10.31
CA ARG A 86 -2.10 -5.14 -9.54
C ARG A 86 -1.77 -5.50 -8.09
N ASN A 87 -2.56 -6.36 -7.46
CA ASN A 87 -2.29 -6.86 -6.10
C ASN A 87 -1.02 -7.73 -6.06
N THR A 88 -0.82 -8.58 -7.07
CA THR A 88 0.43 -9.34 -7.22
C THR A 88 1.66 -8.42 -7.30
N LYS A 89 1.53 -7.31 -8.03
CA LYS A 89 2.57 -6.28 -8.07
C LYS A 89 2.77 -5.61 -6.69
N LEU A 90 1.70 -5.27 -5.98
CA LEU A 90 1.81 -4.73 -4.62
C LEU A 90 2.61 -5.67 -3.71
N ILE A 91 2.27 -6.96 -3.72
CA ILE A 91 2.97 -7.98 -2.91
C ILE A 91 4.47 -8.00 -3.24
N SER A 92 4.84 -7.97 -4.53
CA SER A 92 6.24 -7.88 -4.95
C SER A 92 6.91 -6.60 -4.48
N ASP A 93 6.24 -5.46 -4.63
CA ASP A 93 6.80 -4.15 -4.26
C ASP A 93 7.00 -4.04 -2.73
N ILE A 94 6.12 -4.65 -1.91
CA ILE A 94 6.28 -4.72 -0.45
C ILE A 94 7.40 -5.70 -0.06
N ASP A 95 7.50 -6.87 -0.72
CA ASP A 95 8.55 -7.87 -0.46
C ASP A 95 9.96 -7.32 -0.79
N GLU A 96 10.05 -6.43 -1.79
CA GLU A 96 11.27 -5.71 -2.15
C GLU A 96 11.64 -4.58 -1.17
N LEU A 97 10.71 -4.16 -0.29
CA LEU A 97 11.06 -3.25 0.80
C LEU A 97 12.02 -3.98 1.74
N LYS A 98 13.03 -3.26 2.23
CA LYS A 98 13.99 -3.84 3.19
C LYS A 98 13.37 -3.91 4.58
N VAL A 99 12.49 -4.89 4.77
CA VAL A 99 11.74 -5.10 6.00
C VAL A 99 12.70 -5.20 7.20
N PRO A 100 12.43 -4.48 8.30
CA PRO A 100 13.14 -4.68 9.56
C PRO A 100 13.11 -6.16 9.98
N ALA A 101 14.24 -6.70 10.45
CA ALA A 101 14.34 -8.12 10.79
C ALA A 101 13.33 -8.56 11.86
N ASP A 102 12.94 -7.66 12.76
CA ASP A 102 11.94 -7.86 13.81
C ASP A 102 10.49 -7.83 13.31
N LEU A 103 10.23 -7.45 12.07
CA LEU A 103 8.91 -7.48 11.43
C LEU A 103 8.79 -8.51 10.32
N LYS A 104 9.90 -9.15 9.93
CA LYS A 104 9.95 -9.94 8.70
C LYS A 104 8.93 -11.08 8.72
N THR A 105 8.82 -11.81 9.81
CA THR A 105 7.90 -12.95 9.94
C THR A 105 6.43 -12.52 9.79
N GLU A 106 6.07 -11.41 10.43
CA GLU A 106 4.73 -10.85 10.41
C GLU A 106 4.37 -10.30 9.02
N VAL A 107 5.32 -9.62 8.36
CA VAL A 107 5.14 -9.14 6.98
C VAL A 107 5.03 -10.30 6.00
N ASP A 108 5.91 -11.31 6.08
CA ASP A 108 5.84 -12.51 5.24
C ASP A 108 4.47 -13.19 5.40
N SER A 109 3.99 -13.34 6.65
CA SER A 109 2.66 -13.92 6.92
C SER A 109 1.52 -13.08 6.34
N MET A 110 1.61 -11.76 6.39
CA MET A 110 0.61 -10.87 5.77
C MET A 110 0.60 -11.03 4.25
N LEU A 111 1.78 -11.06 3.63
CA LEU A 111 1.91 -11.23 2.18
C LEU A 111 1.42 -12.60 1.71
N ASP A 112 1.64 -13.65 2.50
CA ASP A 112 1.10 -14.99 2.22
C ASP A 112 -0.43 -15.01 2.26
N SER A 113 -1.05 -14.35 3.24
CA SER A 113 -2.52 -14.20 3.27
C SER A 113 -3.03 -13.38 2.07
N LEU A 114 -2.33 -12.31 1.67
CA LEU A 114 -2.68 -11.54 0.47
C LEU A 114 -2.58 -12.37 -0.81
N ARG A 115 -1.58 -13.26 -0.93
CA ARG A 115 -1.43 -14.19 -2.06
C ARG A 115 -2.61 -15.16 -2.11
N ALA A 116 -2.94 -15.78 -0.97
CA ALA A 116 -4.07 -16.72 -0.89
C ALA A 116 -5.41 -16.04 -1.23
N ALA A 117 -5.64 -14.85 -0.70
CA ALA A 117 -6.82 -14.05 -1.01
C ALA A 117 -6.89 -13.67 -2.50
N GLY A 118 -5.75 -13.31 -3.10
CA GLY A 118 -5.64 -13.04 -4.53
C GLY A 118 -5.95 -14.25 -5.41
N GLU A 119 -5.52 -15.44 -5.00
CA GLU A 119 -5.87 -16.70 -5.68
C GLU A 119 -7.37 -16.99 -5.60
N GLU A 120 -7.98 -16.84 -4.41
CA GLU A 120 -9.43 -17.00 -4.24
C GLU A 120 -10.21 -15.97 -5.07
N PHE A 121 -9.82 -14.70 -5.02
CA PHE A 121 -10.44 -13.63 -5.79
C PHE A 121 -10.30 -13.85 -7.31
N SER A 122 -9.21 -14.48 -7.76
CA SER A 122 -9.02 -14.81 -9.18
C SER A 122 -10.00 -15.85 -9.71
N ALA A 123 -10.68 -16.59 -8.83
CA ALA A 123 -11.71 -17.54 -9.21
C ALA A 123 -13.04 -16.86 -9.59
N VAL A 124 -13.22 -15.56 -9.29
CA VAL A 124 -14.39 -14.76 -9.67
C VAL A 124 -14.42 -14.61 -11.19
N GLY A 125 -15.38 -15.28 -11.83
CA GLY A 125 -15.51 -15.32 -13.29
C GLY A 125 -16.75 -14.65 -13.83
N SER A 126 -17.67 -14.23 -12.96
CA SER A 126 -19.00 -13.73 -13.32
C SER A 126 -19.51 -12.68 -12.34
N VAL A 127 -20.58 -11.98 -12.72
CA VAL A 127 -21.31 -11.07 -11.84
C VAL A 127 -21.90 -11.80 -10.64
N ASP A 128 -22.40 -13.02 -10.84
CA ASP A 128 -22.96 -13.85 -9.76
C ASP A 128 -21.89 -14.23 -8.73
N ASP A 129 -20.69 -14.61 -9.18
CA ASP A 129 -19.56 -14.89 -8.29
C ASP A 129 -19.19 -13.65 -7.46
N LEU A 130 -19.13 -12.48 -8.10
CA LEU A 130 -18.81 -11.22 -7.46
C LEU A 130 -19.85 -10.87 -6.38
N ASN A 131 -21.13 -11.07 -6.67
CA ASN A 131 -22.23 -10.85 -5.72
C ASN A 131 -22.29 -11.88 -4.59
N ALA A 132 -21.70 -13.07 -4.80
CA ALA A 132 -21.65 -14.14 -3.82
C ALA A 132 -20.50 -13.97 -2.81
N LEU A 133 -19.58 -13.04 -3.03
CA LEU A 133 -18.52 -12.73 -2.07
C LEU A 133 -19.13 -12.17 -0.78
N ASP A 134 -18.74 -12.75 0.35
CA ASP A 134 -19.11 -12.24 1.67
C ASP A 134 -18.31 -10.96 1.93
N VAL A 135 -18.91 -9.79 1.70
CA VAL A 135 -18.25 -8.49 1.95
C VAL A 135 -17.98 -8.22 3.44
N ASP A 136 -18.69 -8.90 4.35
CA ASP A 136 -18.52 -8.74 5.80
C ASP A 136 -17.34 -9.59 6.34
N HIS A 137 -17.01 -10.68 5.65
CA HIS A 137 -15.86 -11.55 5.93
C HIS A 137 -15.00 -11.73 4.68
N GLY A 138 -14.78 -10.64 3.94
CA GLY A 138 -14.17 -10.63 2.61
C GLY A 138 -12.93 -11.51 2.50
N VAL A 139 -12.65 -11.97 1.28
CA VAL A 139 -11.50 -12.84 0.99
C VAL A 139 -10.17 -12.25 1.48
N PHE A 140 -10.10 -10.93 1.69
CA PHE A 140 -8.93 -10.19 2.20
C PHE A 140 -8.95 -9.91 3.72
N ALA A 141 -9.98 -10.33 4.47
CA ALA A 141 -10.15 -9.96 5.88
C ALA A 141 -8.97 -10.41 6.78
N GLU A 142 -8.38 -11.58 6.51
CA GLU A 142 -7.20 -12.04 7.25
C GLU A 142 -5.98 -11.16 6.96
N SER A 143 -5.71 -10.84 5.69
CA SER A 143 -4.63 -9.94 5.31
C SER A 143 -4.82 -8.54 5.88
N ASP A 144 -6.05 -8.02 5.89
CA ASP A 144 -6.36 -6.70 6.44
C ASP A 144 -6.09 -6.64 7.94
N GLN A 145 -6.47 -7.69 8.67
CA GLN A 145 -6.18 -7.75 10.10
C GLN A 145 -4.67 -7.78 10.36
N LYS A 146 -3.90 -8.58 9.60
CA LYS A 146 -2.44 -8.61 9.72
C LYS A 146 -1.80 -7.27 9.35
N ALA A 147 -2.32 -6.59 8.32
CA ALA A 147 -1.88 -5.26 7.94
C ALA A 147 -2.14 -4.23 9.06
N LYS A 148 -3.31 -4.26 9.71
CA LYS A 148 -3.61 -3.42 10.90
C LYS A 148 -2.63 -3.68 12.05
N ASP A 149 -2.35 -4.94 12.34
CA ASP A 149 -1.42 -5.32 13.42
C ASP A 149 0.01 -4.81 13.15
N LEU A 150 0.38 -4.67 11.87
CA LEU A 150 1.64 -4.10 11.41
C LEU A 150 1.64 -2.56 11.37
N GLY A 151 0.51 -1.88 11.60
CA GLY A 151 0.36 -0.44 11.44
C GLY A 151 0.33 0.00 9.96
N LEU A 152 -0.15 -0.88 9.09
CA LEU A 152 -0.34 -0.64 7.67
C LEU A 152 -1.81 -0.31 7.38
N ASP A 153 -2.32 0.75 8.02
CA ASP A 153 -3.75 1.09 7.99
C ASP A 153 -4.29 1.30 6.56
N THR A 154 -3.48 1.81 5.63
CA THR A 154 -3.86 2.01 4.23
C THR A 154 -3.93 0.69 3.46
N CYS A 155 -3.23 -0.35 3.92
CA CYS A 155 -3.27 -1.68 3.30
C CYS A 155 -4.44 -2.54 3.77
N ALA A 156 -5.15 -2.10 4.82
CA ALA A 156 -6.18 -2.88 5.49
C ALA A 156 -7.60 -2.39 5.18
N SER A 157 -7.79 -1.96 3.94
CA SER A 157 -8.94 -1.21 3.43
C SER A 157 -9.43 -1.77 2.11
#